data_AF-A0A969CAD7-F1
#
_entry.id   AF-A0A969CAD7-F1
#
_cell.length_a   1.000
_cell.length_b   1.000
_cell.length_c   1.000
_cell.angle_alpha   90.00
_cell.angle_beta   90.00
_cell.angle_gamma   90.00
#
_symmetry.space_group_name_H-M   'P 1'
#
loop_
_entity.id
_entity.type
_entity.pdbx_description
1 polymer ?
#
loop_
_entity_poly.entity_id
_entity_poly.type
_entity_poly.pdbx_seq_one_letter_code
_entity_poly.pdbx_strand_id
1 'polypeptide(L)'
;MTTLVSAMAKSVEQINRELAALEEQSQELGQTLRSLYGNYLAELGQVTRQQLTSVCYQLCTQLYPESFLKLSYRGRDRLQRQIRQCSQALQERLELEQLFQPDESELEALEASLVGGLHFTREIEPLENLSERCSNPSGPELAGSGSAGPDHAASSHSG
;
A
#
# COMPACT_ATOMS: atom_id res chain seq x y z
N MET A 1 4.87 -31.94 33.37
CA MET A 1 5.23 -31.58 31.98
C MET A 1 4.05 -31.65 31.02
N THR A 2 3.17 -32.65 31.09
CA THR A 2 1.99 -32.83 30.20
C THR A 2 0.96 -31.69 30.26
N THR A 3 0.76 -31.06 31.42
CA THR A 3 -0.18 -29.93 31.60
C THR A 3 0.30 -28.63 30.95
N LEU A 4 1.62 -28.42 30.88
CA LEU A 4 2.22 -27.20 30.34
C LEU A 4 2.21 -27.24 28.79
N VAL A 5 2.46 -28.42 28.22
CA VAL A 5 2.34 -28.67 26.76
C VAL A 5 0.89 -28.50 26.29
N SER A 6 -0.09 -28.98 27.07
CA SER A 6 -1.52 -28.78 26.75
C SER A 6 -1.96 -27.31 26.84
N ALA A 7 -1.40 -26.53 27.77
CA ALA A 7 -1.69 -25.10 27.86
C ALA A 7 -1.07 -24.31 26.69
N MET A 8 0.15 -24.66 26.28
CA MET A 8 0.81 -24.05 25.12
C MET A 8 0.08 -24.38 23.81
N ALA A 9 -0.33 -25.64 23.60
CA ALA A 9 -1.10 -26.04 22.42
C ALA A 9 -2.40 -25.22 22.29
N LYS A 10 -3.16 -25.08 23.38
CA LYS A 10 -4.38 -24.23 23.43
C LYS A 10 -4.12 -22.78 23.07
N SER A 11 -2.99 -22.21 23.51
CA SER A 11 -2.62 -20.83 23.19
C SER A 11 -2.30 -20.65 21.71
N VAL A 12 -1.63 -21.62 21.09
CA VAL A 12 -1.32 -21.63 19.65
C VAL A 12 -2.60 -21.78 18.82
N GLU A 13 -3.51 -22.66 19.23
CA GLU A 13 -4.81 -22.86 18.59
C GLU A 13 -5.72 -21.62 18.70
N GLN A 14 -5.54 -20.80 19.75
CA GLN A 14 -6.24 -19.54 19.90
C GLN A 14 -5.63 -18.46 19.00
N ILE A 15 -4.29 -18.34 18.95
CA ILE A 15 -3.60 -17.40 18.04
C ILE A 15 -3.95 -17.68 16.58
N ASN A 16 -3.96 -18.95 16.16
CA ASN A 16 -4.34 -19.32 14.79
C ASN A 16 -5.80 -18.94 14.47
N ARG A 17 -6.71 -19.05 15.44
CA ARG A 17 -8.11 -18.62 15.27
C ARG A 17 -8.25 -17.11 15.16
N GLU A 18 -7.50 -16.37 15.96
CA GLU A 18 -7.48 -14.91 15.91
C GLU A 18 -6.87 -14.39 14.60
N LEU A 19 -5.81 -15.04 14.09
CA LEU A 19 -5.23 -14.76 12.78
C LEU A 19 -6.24 -15.00 11.66
N ALA A 20 -6.91 -16.15 11.64
CA ALA A 20 -7.92 -16.45 10.63
C ALA A 20 -9.09 -15.44 10.65
N ALA A 21 -9.53 -15.02 11.84
CA ALA A 21 -10.57 -14.01 11.98
C ALA A 21 -10.10 -12.63 11.48
N LEU A 22 -8.83 -12.27 11.70
CA LEU A 22 -8.25 -11.03 11.22
C LEU A 22 -8.11 -11.03 9.69
N GLU A 23 -7.70 -12.16 9.10
CA GLU A 23 -7.66 -12.36 7.65
C GLU A 23 -9.04 -12.19 7.02
N GLU A 24 -10.07 -12.81 7.59
CA GLU A 24 -11.46 -12.68 7.13
C GLU A 24 -11.94 -11.21 7.19
N GLN A 25 -11.71 -10.52 8.31
CA GLN A 25 -12.09 -9.11 8.46
C GLN A 25 -11.32 -8.20 7.50
N SER A 26 -10.05 -8.48 7.24
CA SER A 26 -9.24 -7.74 6.28
C SER A 26 -9.78 -7.91 4.85
N GLN A 27 -10.14 -9.14 4.48
CA GLN A 27 -10.77 -9.42 3.18
C GLN A 27 -12.12 -8.72 3.04
N GLU A 28 -12.98 -8.76 4.07
CA GLU A 28 -14.27 -8.08 4.08
C GLU A 28 -14.10 -6.54 3.94
N LEU A 29 -13.14 -5.97 4.68
CA LEU A 29 -12.81 -4.55 4.57
C LEU A 29 -12.33 -4.19 3.16
N GLY A 30 -11.46 -5.00 2.57
CA GLY A 30 -10.98 -4.81 1.21
C GLY A 30 -12.10 -4.85 0.17
N GLN A 31 -13.03 -5.79 0.29
CA GLN A 31 -14.21 -5.87 -0.58
C GLN A 31 -15.13 -4.64 -0.41
N THR A 32 -15.36 -4.23 0.83
CA THR A 32 -16.19 -3.05 1.15
C THR A 32 -15.57 -1.77 0.57
N LEU A 33 -14.26 -1.57 0.74
CA LEU A 33 -13.55 -0.43 0.18
C LEU A 33 -13.62 -0.40 -1.35
N ARG A 34 -13.40 -1.53 -2.01
CA ARG A 34 -13.52 -1.65 -3.47
C ARG A 34 -14.92 -1.30 -3.94
N SER A 35 -15.95 -1.81 -3.26
CA SER A 35 -17.35 -1.50 -3.58
C SER A 35 -17.65 -0.01 -3.41
N LEU A 36 -17.28 0.58 -2.28
CA LEU A 36 -17.50 2.00 -1.99
C LEU A 36 -16.79 2.89 -3.00
N TYR A 37 -15.53 2.58 -3.31
CA TYR A 37 -14.75 3.33 -4.28
C TYR A 37 -15.31 3.20 -5.69
N GLY A 38 -15.76 2.00 -6.08
CA GLY A 38 -16.44 1.78 -7.35
C GLY A 38 -17.71 2.62 -7.48
N ASN A 39 -18.56 2.61 -6.46
CA ASN A 39 -19.78 3.42 -6.43
C ASN A 39 -19.46 4.92 -6.51
N TYR A 40 -18.46 5.39 -5.76
CA TYR A 40 -18.00 6.77 -5.80
C TYR A 40 -17.55 7.19 -7.22
N LEU A 41 -16.73 6.36 -7.88
CA LEU A 41 -16.26 6.65 -9.23
C LEU A 41 -17.39 6.65 -10.27
N ALA A 42 -18.39 5.77 -10.11
CA ALA A 42 -19.57 5.76 -10.98
C ALA A 42 -20.37 7.06 -10.85
N GLU A 43 -20.67 7.48 -9.63
CA GLU A 43 -21.38 8.74 -9.38
C GLU A 43 -20.56 9.95 -9.86
N LEU A 44 -19.26 9.98 -9.56
CA LEU A 44 -18.36 11.03 -10.01
C LEU A 44 -18.32 11.11 -11.54
N GLY A 45 -18.25 9.97 -12.24
CA GLY A 45 -18.26 9.90 -13.69
C GLY A 45 -19.54 10.49 -14.28
N GLN A 46 -20.69 10.12 -13.72
CA GLN A 46 -21.99 10.65 -14.13
C GLN A 46 -22.08 12.17 -13.92
N VAL A 47 -21.69 12.66 -12.74
CA VAL A 47 -21.73 14.10 -12.41
C VAL A 47 -20.77 14.88 -13.31
N THR A 48 -19.56 14.39 -13.49
CA THR A 48 -18.52 15.05 -14.30
C THR A 48 -18.97 15.19 -15.76
N ARG A 49 -19.57 14.15 -16.35
CA ARG A 49 -20.13 14.22 -17.70
C ARG A 49 -21.19 15.32 -17.82
N GLN A 50 -22.13 15.35 -16.87
CA GLN A 50 -23.23 16.33 -16.87
C GLN A 50 -22.69 17.75 -16.74
N GLN A 51 -21.76 17.99 -15.80
CA GLN A 51 -21.18 19.29 -15.56
C GLN A 51 -20.35 19.77 -16.74
N LEU A 52 -19.47 18.92 -17.28
CA LEU A 52 -18.64 19.28 -18.44
C LEU A 52 -19.51 19.63 -19.65
N THR A 53 -20.53 18.82 -19.92
CA THR A 53 -21.50 19.10 -20.99
C THR A 53 -22.15 20.47 -20.75
N SER A 54 -22.73 20.67 -19.57
CA SER A 54 -23.45 21.91 -19.20
C SER A 54 -22.57 23.16 -19.31
N VAL A 55 -21.37 23.13 -18.73
CA VAL A 55 -20.44 24.26 -18.74
C VAL A 55 -19.99 24.57 -20.16
N CYS A 56 -19.71 23.57 -20.99
CA CYS A 56 -19.38 23.80 -22.39
C CYS A 56 -20.55 24.42 -23.17
N TYR A 57 -21.79 24.02 -22.89
CA TYR A 57 -22.98 24.68 -23.44
C TYR A 57 -23.04 26.15 -23.00
N GLN A 58 -22.87 26.43 -21.72
CA GLN A 58 -22.85 27.80 -21.18
C GLN A 58 -21.74 28.64 -21.82
N LEU A 59 -20.54 28.09 -22.03
CA LEU A 59 -19.47 28.78 -22.76
C LEU A 59 -19.90 29.15 -24.18
N CYS A 60 -20.57 28.23 -24.88
CA CYS A 60 -21.02 28.45 -26.26
C CYS A 60 -22.15 29.48 -26.36
N THR A 61 -23.06 29.55 -25.37
CA THR A 61 -24.29 30.34 -25.48
C THR A 61 -24.29 31.61 -24.62
N GLN A 62 -23.48 31.67 -23.57
CA GLN A 62 -23.47 32.78 -22.61
C GLN A 62 -22.16 33.59 -22.70
N LEU A 63 -20.99 32.92 -22.64
CA LEU A 63 -19.71 33.64 -22.64
C LEU A 63 -19.21 33.99 -24.06
N TYR A 64 -19.41 33.10 -25.04
CA TYR A 64 -18.93 33.30 -26.42
C TYR A 64 -20.02 33.10 -27.49
N PRO A 65 -21.22 33.69 -27.34
CA PRO A 65 -22.32 33.49 -28.29
C PRO A 65 -21.95 33.96 -29.69
N GLU A 66 -21.27 35.10 -29.84
CA GLU A 66 -20.89 35.65 -31.15
C GLU A 66 -19.95 34.72 -31.93
N SER A 67 -18.95 34.14 -31.25
CA SER A 67 -18.03 33.18 -31.85
C SER A 67 -18.75 31.89 -32.25
N PHE A 68 -19.67 31.43 -31.41
CA PHE A 68 -20.48 30.23 -31.69
C PHE A 68 -21.45 30.46 -32.86
N LEU A 69 -22.07 31.64 -32.95
CA LEU A 69 -22.99 31.99 -34.04
C LEU A 69 -22.29 32.14 -35.39
N LYS A 70 -21.02 32.55 -35.40
CA LYS A 70 -20.19 32.58 -36.63
C LYS A 70 -19.91 31.19 -37.21
N LEU A 71 -20.02 30.13 -36.41
CA LEU A 71 -19.91 28.76 -36.91
C LEU A 71 -21.09 28.44 -37.83
N SER A 72 -20.80 27.71 -38.93
CA SER A 72 -21.84 27.12 -39.76
C SER A 72 -22.64 26.08 -38.96
N TYR A 73 -23.83 25.72 -39.45
CA TYR A 73 -24.65 24.66 -38.85
C TYR A 73 -23.83 23.39 -38.57
N ARG A 74 -23.06 22.92 -39.56
CA ARG A 74 -22.16 21.75 -39.42
C ARG A 74 -21.07 21.97 -38.37
N GLY A 75 -20.55 23.19 -38.25
CA GLY A 75 -19.54 23.56 -37.25
C GLY A 75 -20.10 23.49 -35.82
N ARG A 76 -21.31 24.02 -35.61
CA ARG A 76 -22.00 23.97 -34.32
C ARG A 76 -22.32 22.55 -33.90
N ASP A 77 -22.85 21.76 -34.83
CA ASP A 77 -23.16 20.34 -34.62
C ASP A 77 -21.90 19.52 -34.28
N ARG A 78 -20.81 19.72 -35.04
CA ARG A 78 -19.52 19.05 -34.77
C ARG A 78 -19.00 19.39 -33.38
N LEU A 79 -19.00 20.67 -33.00
CA LEU A 79 -18.51 21.10 -31.69
C LEU A 79 -19.31 20.45 -30.56
N GLN A 80 -20.64 20.46 -30.64
CA GLN A 80 -21.47 19.86 -29.60
C GLN A 80 -21.35 18.34 -29.53
N ARG A 81 -21.18 17.66 -30.67
CA ARG A 81 -20.88 16.22 -30.68
C ARG A 81 -19.53 15.92 -30.02
N GLN A 82 -18.50 16.71 -30.30
CA GLN A 82 -17.18 16.55 -29.69
C GLN A 82 -17.21 16.74 -28.17
N ILE A 83 -17.93 17.76 -27.68
CA ILE A 83 -18.13 17.97 -26.23
C ILE A 83 -18.78 16.75 -25.58
N ARG A 84 -19.86 16.22 -26.18
CA ARG A 84 -20.57 15.04 -25.67
C ARG A 84 -19.66 13.81 -25.66
N GLN A 85 -18.96 13.55 -26.75
CA GLN A 85 -18.01 12.43 -26.84
C GLN A 85 -16.89 12.54 -25.82
N CYS A 86 -16.32 13.74 -25.63
CA CYS A 86 -15.28 13.97 -24.62
C CYS A 86 -15.80 13.71 -23.20
N SER A 87 -17.00 14.21 -22.89
CA SER A 87 -17.63 14.00 -21.58
C SER A 87 -17.97 12.52 -21.31
N GLN A 88 -18.36 11.78 -22.35
CA GLN A 88 -18.64 10.36 -22.26
C GLN A 88 -17.36 9.54 -22.08
N ALA A 89 -16.31 9.84 -22.86
CA ALA A 89 -15.01 9.19 -22.71
C ALA A 89 -14.40 9.41 -21.32
N LEU A 90 -14.62 10.58 -20.72
CA LEU A 90 -14.17 10.85 -19.34
C LEU A 90 -14.94 10.01 -18.31
N GLN A 91 -16.27 9.89 -18.46
CA GLN A 91 -17.07 8.99 -17.62
C GLN A 91 -16.58 7.54 -17.74
N GLU A 92 -16.45 7.03 -18.98
CA GLU A 92 -16.01 5.67 -19.24
C GLU A 92 -14.63 5.38 -18.63
N ARG A 93 -13.70 6.35 -18.68
CA ARG A 93 -12.38 6.19 -18.03
C ARG A 93 -12.47 6.06 -16.51
N LEU A 94 -13.33 6.84 -15.87
CA LEU A 94 -13.55 6.76 -14.42
C LEU A 94 -14.23 5.44 -14.02
N GLU A 95 -15.11 4.92 -14.87
CA GLU A 95 -15.73 3.61 -14.67
C GLU A 95 -14.75 2.45 -14.89
N LEU A 96 -13.83 2.56 -15.85
CA LEU A 96 -12.80 1.54 -16.10
C LEU A 96 -11.77 1.45 -14.97
N GLU A 97 -11.52 2.54 -14.26
CA GLU A 97 -10.62 2.56 -13.09
C GLU A 97 -11.14 1.67 -11.94
N GLN A 98 -12.44 1.33 -11.94
CA GLN A 98 -13.03 0.34 -11.03
C GLN A 98 -12.58 -1.11 -11.32
N LEU A 99 -12.13 -1.39 -12.55
CA LEU A 99 -11.68 -2.72 -12.97
C LEU A 99 -10.21 -2.98 -12.65
N PHE A 100 -9.49 -1.98 -12.11
CA PHE A 100 -8.10 -2.16 -11.71
C PHE A 100 -8.04 -3.08 -10.48
N GLN A 101 -7.90 -4.36 -10.73
CA GLN A 101 -7.49 -5.33 -9.72
C GLN A 101 -5.96 -5.32 -9.71
N PRO A 102 -5.30 -5.03 -8.58
CA PRO A 102 -3.88 -5.28 -8.48
C PRO A 102 -3.66 -6.77 -8.74
N ASP A 103 -2.82 -7.09 -9.73
CA ASP A 103 -2.43 -8.48 -9.99
C ASP A 103 -1.75 -9.05 -8.73
N GLU A 104 -1.84 -10.36 -8.51
CA GLU A 104 -1.32 -10.99 -7.29
C GLU A 104 0.17 -10.70 -7.05
N SER A 105 0.94 -10.49 -8.12
CA SER A 105 2.34 -10.08 -8.04
C SER A 105 2.56 -8.68 -7.45
N GLU A 106 1.65 -7.73 -7.68
CA GLU A 106 1.70 -6.41 -7.04
C GLU A 106 1.29 -6.48 -5.58
N LEU A 107 0.35 -7.38 -5.25
CA LEU A 107 -0.07 -7.66 -3.88
C LEU A 107 1.09 -8.27 -3.07
N GLU A 108 1.77 -9.27 -3.62
CA GLU A 108 2.97 -9.88 -3.02
C GLU A 108 4.09 -8.86 -2.82
N ALA A 109 4.30 -7.94 -3.77
CA ALA A 109 5.30 -6.88 -3.65
C ALA A 109 4.95 -5.87 -2.55
N LEU A 110 3.66 -5.54 -2.40
CA LEU A 110 3.16 -4.65 -1.36
C LEU A 110 3.26 -5.31 0.03
N GLU A 111 2.90 -6.59 0.13
CA GLU A 111 3.04 -7.40 1.34
C GLU A 111 4.50 -7.52 1.78
N ALA A 112 5.41 -7.81 0.86
CA ALA A 112 6.85 -7.83 1.15
C ALA A 112 7.36 -6.48 1.67
N SER A 113 6.84 -5.37 1.14
CA SER A 113 7.18 -4.02 1.61
C SER A 113 6.59 -3.69 3.01
N LEU A 114 5.40 -4.20 3.33
CA LEU A 114 4.75 -4.02 4.64
C LEU A 114 5.43 -4.85 5.74
N VAL A 115 5.79 -6.10 5.43
CA VAL A 115 6.51 -7.00 6.35
C VAL A 115 7.93 -6.51 6.63
N GLY A 116 8.61 -5.92 5.63
CA GLY A 116 9.92 -5.30 5.81
C GLY A 116 9.94 -4.12 6.81
N GLY A 117 8.79 -3.48 7.05
CA GLY A 117 8.65 -2.37 8.01
C GLY A 117 8.35 -2.79 9.46
N LEU A 118 7.84 -4.01 9.66
CA LEU A 118 7.52 -4.57 10.97
C LEU A 118 8.51 -5.69 11.32
N HIS A 119 9.72 -5.32 11.70
CA HIS A 119 10.69 -6.24 12.34
C HIS A 119 10.16 -6.68 13.73
N PHE A 120 9.14 -7.55 13.76
CA PHE A 120 8.75 -8.33 14.94
C PHE A 120 9.17 -9.78 14.75
N THR A 121 10.47 -10.00 14.61
CA THR A 121 11.10 -11.26 15.00
C THR A 121 12.18 -10.90 16.00
N ARG A 122 11.77 -10.87 17.28
CA ARG A 122 12.72 -11.10 18.37
C ARG A 122 13.38 -12.44 18.03
N GLU A 123 14.68 -12.43 17.82
CA GLU A 123 15.51 -13.62 17.72
C GLU A 123 15.11 -14.56 18.87
N ILE A 124 14.29 -15.57 18.57
CA ILE A 124 14.11 -16.69 19.49
C ILE A 124 15.29 -17.58 19.19
N GLU A 125 16.36 -17.39 19.96
CA GLU A 125 17.48 -18.32 19.99
C GLU A 125 16.90 -19.73 20.22
N PRO A 126 17.25 -20.72 19.39
CA PRO A 126 16.70 -22.07 19.53
C PRO A 126 17.03 -22.63 20.92
N LEU A 127 16.03 -23.22 21.57
CA LEU A 127 16.09 -23.71 22.95
C LEU A 127 17.19 -24.79 23.19
N GLU A 128 17.85 -25.26 22.14
CA GLU A 128 18.96 -26.21 22.19
C GLU A 128 20.24 -25.61 22.81
N ASN A 129 20.45 -24.29 22.77
CA ASN A 129 21.68 -23.67 23.28
C ASN A 129 21.70 -23.44 24.80
N LEU A 130 20.54 -23.48 25.47
CA LEU A 130 20.48 -23.30 26.93
C LEU A 130 20.97 -24.51 27.72
N SER A 131 21.01 -25.70 27.10
CA SER A 131 21.51 -26.91 27.77
C SER A 131 23.03 -26.91 27.90
N GLU A 132 23.76 -26.28 26.96
CA GLU A 132 25.23 -26.26 26.95
C GLU A 132 25.81 -25.31 28.01
N ARG A 133 25.08 -24.26 28.39
CA ARG A 133 25.54 -23.29 29.42
C ARG A 133 25.41 -23.79 30.86
N CYS A 134 24.61 -24.81 31.13
CA CYS A 134 24.48 -25.40 32.47
C CYS A 134 25.47 -26.56 32.73
N SER A 135 26.27 -26.97 31.75
CA SER A 135 27.19 -28.12 31.89
C SER A 135 28.67 -27.76 32.10
N ASN A 136 29.08 -26.50 32.00
CA ASN A 136 30.48 -26.10 32.20
C ASN A 136 30.67 -25.01 33.27
N PRO A 137 31.02 -25.37 34.52
CA PRO A 137 31.57 -24.45 35.49
C PRO A 137 33.11 -24.49 35.40
N SER A 138 33.68 -23.86 34.37
CA SER A 138 35.13 -23.63 34.31
C SER A 138 35.38 -22.20 33.89
N GLY A 139 35.57 -21.32 34.87
CA GLY A 139 35.92 -19.92 34.64
C GLY A 139 37.34 -19.78 34.07
N PRO A 140 37.66 -18.69 33.35
CA PRO A 140 39.03 -18.44 32.97
C PRO A 140 39.76 -17.67 34.09
N GLU A 141 40.93 -18.21 34.42
CA GLU A 141 41.94 -17.68 35.30
C GLU A 141 42.36 -16.23 35.00
N LEU A 142 42.73 -15.54 36.08
CA LEU A 142 43.56 -14.34 36.10
C LEU A 142 45.02 -14.69 35.77
N ALA A 143 45.57 -14.12 34.70
CA ALA A 143 46.98 -13.73 34.53
C ALA A 143 47.10 -13.09 33.12
N GLY A 144 47.77 -11.99 32.84
CA GLY A 144 48.74 -11.20 33.55
C GLY A 144 49.69 -10.58 32.50
N SER A 145 49.71 -9.25 32.43
CA SER A 145 50.88 -8.40 32.09
C SER A 145 51.50 -8.44 30.69
N GLY A 146 51.54 -7.26 30.03
CA GLY A 146 52.40 -7.00 28.88
C GLY A 146 52.25 -5.57 28.33
N SER A 147 52.99 -4.63 28.91
CA SER A 147 53.07 -3.21 28.55
C SER A 147 53.84 -2.92 27.25
N ALA A 148 53.35 -1.98 26.43
CA ALA A 148 54.15 -0.96 25.71
C ALA A 148 53.23 0.01 24.94
N GLY A 149 53.30 1.32 25.23
CA GLY A 149 52.97 2.38 24.25
C GLY A 149 54.27 3.02 23.74
N PRO A 150 54.26 4.23 23.14
CA PRO A 150 53.27 4.87 22.28
C PRO A 150 53.90 5.36 20.93
N ASP A 151 53.13 6.16 20.18
CA ASP A 151 53.52 7.21 19.21
C ASP A 151 53.62 6.97 17.69
N HIS A 152 53.10 8.01 17.01
CA HIS A 152 53.36 8.58 15.67
C HIS A 152 52.49 8.21 14.43
N ALA A 153 51.50 9.08 14.19
CA ALA A 153 51.39 10.05 13.07
C ALA A 153 51.45 9.60 11.58
N ALA A 154 50.37 9.91 10.83
CA ALA A 154 50.32 10.50 9.47
C ALA A 154 48.82 10.75 9.11
N SER A 155 48.31 11.97 8.98
CA SER A 155 48.42 12.96 7.87
C SER A 155 47.49 12.72 6.67
N SER A 156 46.79 13.81 6.29
CA SER A 156 46.29 14.23 4.96
C SER A 156 44.80 14.01 4.67
N HIS A 157 43.95 15.05 4.64
CA HIS A 157 43.68 16.03 3.56
C HIS A 157 42.83 15.49 2.39
N SER A 158 41.57 15.93 2.30
CA SER A 158 40.96 16.65 1.15
C SER A 158 39.45 16.38 1.08
N GLY A 159 38.66 17.46 1.01
CA GLY A 159 37.20 17.46 0.87
C GLY A 159 36.58 18.67 1.52
#